data_AF-K8MED5-F1
#
_entry.id   AF-K8MED5-F1
#
_cell.length_a   1.000
_cell.length_b   1.000
_cell.length_c   1.000
_cell.angle_alpha   90.00
_cell.angle_beta   90.00
_cell.angle_gamma   90.00
#
_symmetry.space_group_name_H-M   'P 1'
#
loop_
_entity.id
_entity.type
_entity.pdbx_description
1 polymer ?
#
loop_
_entity_poly.entity_id
_entity_poly.type
_entity_poly.pdbx_seq_one_letter_code
_entity_poly.pdbx_strand_id
1 'polypeptide(L)'
;MNRSQSNLKLAERGALISIVAYLILSAAKLATGHLLHSSSLVADGFNNLSDIISNVALLIGIRLARQPADRDHRFGHWKIEDLASLVTSIIMFYVGFDVLRDTVQKILSRETTVIDPLGAIVGVGSALVMFAVYLHNRTLAKKAQSKALNAAAKDNLSDVVTSLGTSVAIGASALNYPIVDQLVAIVITFFILKTAYDIFIESSFSLSDGFDESLLDKYKAAILELPKVSRVKSQRGRTYGSNIYLDVVIEMNPDLSVYESHAITEEVERLLKEKFGVFDIDVHVEPSSIPEDEILDNVLLKLKTYEERLQAQQEYSTLLADNFTLINEFGQESHKEDLVRLQEEHQIPFKNFEIESISQKTKLIRYELHNQVHTSLWRRHEHWQKVFHQITSKQEK
;
A
#
# COMPACT_ATOMS: atom_id res chain seq x y z
N MET A 1 -13.58 -9.51 8.85
CA MET A 1 -14.41 -9.52 7.61
C MET A 1 -15.56 -8.48 7.57
N ASN A 2 -15.62 -7.42 8.40
CA ASN A 2 -16.82 -6.55 8.47
C ASN A 2 -16.67 -5.08 8.02
N ARG A 3 -15.46 -4.49 8.00
CA ARG A 3 -15.31 -3.03 7.78
C ARG A 3 -15.47 -2.62 6.32
N SER A 4 -14.77 -3.25 5.38
CA SER A 4 -14.81 -2.87 3.95
C SER A 4 -16.20 -3.11 3.33
N GLN A 5 -16.89 -4.19 3.70
CA GLN A 5 -18.28 -4.42 3.25
C GLN A 5 -19.27 -3.42 3.87
N SER A 6 -19.09 -3.05 5.14
CA SER A 6 -19.88 -2.00 5.78
C SER A 6 -19.65 -0.65 5.10
N ASN A 7 -18.41 -0.35 4.71
CA ASN A 7 -18.06 0.85 3.97
C ASN A 7 -18.76 0.91 2.61
N LEU A 8 -18.78 -0.20 1.84
CA LEU A 8 -19.53 -0.25 0.58
C LEU A 8 -21.04 -0.11 0.79
N LYS A 9 -21.61 -0.61 1.89
CA LYS A 9 -23.02 -0.37 2.24
C LYS A 9 -23.30 1.11 2.55
N LEU A 10 -22.36 1.80 3.19
CA LEU A 10 -22.45 3.24 3.39
C LEU A 10 -22.35 4.00 2.06
N ALA A 11 -21.46 3.57 1.18
CA ALA A 11 -21.32 4.11 -0.18
C ALA A 11 -22.61 3.94 -1.00
N GLU A 12 -23.20 2.74 -0.95
CA GLU A 12 -24.48 2.42 -1.60
C GLU A 12 -25.61 3.35 -1.13
N ARG A 13 -25.69 3.63 0.18
CA ARG A 13 -26.68 4.57 0.72
C ARG A 13 -26.51 5.98 0.17
N GLY A 14 -25.27 6.48 0.06
CA GLY A 14 -25.00 7.79 -0.51
C GLY A 14 -25.41 7.89 -1.98
N ALA A 15 -25.11 6.86 -2.78
CA ALA A 15 -25.54 6.78 -4.18
C ALA A 15 -27.07 6.76 -4.31
N LEU A 16 -27.77 6.00 -3.46
CA LEU A 16 -29.24 5.99 -3.43
C LEU A 16 -29.83 7.36 -3.07
N ILE A 17 -29.21 8.09 -2.13
CA ILE A 17 -29.63 9.46 -1.78
C ILE A 17 -29.49 10.39 -2.99
N SER A 18 -28.38 10.32 -3.73
CA SER A 18 -28.22 11.09 -4.98
C SER A 18 -29.33 10.75 -5.98
N ILE A 19 -29.56 9.45 -6.27
CA ILE A 19 -30.58 9.02 -7.24
C ILE A 19 -31.97 9.56 -6.86
N VAL A 20 -32.35 9.43 -5.58
CA VAL A 20 -33.66 9.92 -5.11
C VAL A 20 -33.75 11.43 -5.24
N ALA A 21 -32.70 12.17 -4.87
CA ALA A 21 -32.67 13.63 -5.01
C ALA A 21 -32.80 14.05 -6.49
N TYR A 22 -32.05 13.42 -7.40
CA TYR A 22 -32.14 13.70 -8.82
C TYR A 22 -33.51 13.37 -9.41
N LEU A 23 -34.12 12.25 -9.02
CA LEU A 23 -35.49 11.90 -9.44
C LEU A 23 -36.50 12.95 -9.01
N ILE A 24 -36.44 13.39 -7.76
CA ILE A 24 -37.34 14.43 -7.24
C ILE A 24 -37.11 15.76 -7.98
N LEU A 25 -35.85 16.18 -8.15
CA LEU A 25 -35.52 17.42 -8.83
C LEU A 25 -35.88 17.39 -10.31
N SER A 26 -35.58 16.31 -11.02
CA SER A 26 -35.93 16.14 -12.44
C SER A 26 -37.46 16.18 -12.62
N ALA A 27 -38.22 15.44 -11.81
CA ALA A 27 -39.69 15.48 -11.86
C ALA A 27 -40.24 16.89 -11.56
N ALA A 28 -39.71 17.57 -10.54
CA ALA A 28 -40.12 18.92 -10.20
C ALA A 28 -39.81 19.93 -11.32
N LYS A 29 -38.59 19.91 -11.88
CA LYS A 29 -38.15 20.76 -12.99
C LYS A 29 -38.96 20.52 -14.27
N LEU A 30 -39.20 19.26 -14.65
CA LEU A 30 -40.00 18.93 -15.83
C LEU A 30 -41.47 19.36 -15.66
N ALA A 31 -42.08 19.09 -14.51
CA ALA A 31 -43.46 19.48 -14.24
C ALA A 31 -43.61 21.02 -14.25
N THR A 32 -42.76 21.73 -13.53
CA THR A 32 -42.77 23.19 -13.50
C THR A 32 -42.41 23.79 -14.85
N GLY A 33 -41.44 23.22 -15.58
CA GLY A 33 -41.05 23.64 -16.92
C GLY A 33 -42.19 23.53 -17.93
N HIS A 34 -42.96 22.44 -17.90
CA HIS A 34 -44.15 22.31 -18.76
C HIS A 34 -45.28 23.27 -18.37
N LEU A 35 -45.58 23.40 -17.06
CA LEU A 35 -46.62 24.29 -16.57
C LEU A 35 -46.33 25.77 -16.85
N LEU A 36 -45.05 26.15 -16.79
CA LEU A 36 -44.58 27.53 -16.97
C LEU A 36 -44.07 27.80 -18.39
N HIS A 37 -44.15 26.82 -19.29
CA HIS A 37 -43.64 26.88 -20.67
C HIS A 37 -42.16 27.32 -20.76
N SER A 38 -41.34 26.88 -19.80
CA SER A 38 -39.92 27.15 -19.76
C SER A 38 -39.12 26.03 -20.43
N SER A 39 -38.60 26.32 -21.63
CA SER A 39 -37.70 25.41 -22.34
C SER A 39 -36.37 25.21 -21.60
N SER A 40 -35.90 26.24 -20.87
CA SER A 40 -34.65 26.15 -20.11
C SER A 40 -34.78 25.18 -18.93
N LEU A 41 -35.92 25.21 -18.23
CA LEU A 41 -36.16 24.36 -17.07
C LEU A 41 -36.46 22.90 -17.48
N VAL A 42 -37.12 22.69 -18.63
CA VAL A 42 -37.31 21.35 -19.20
C VAL A 42 -35.97 20.74 -19.59
N ALA A 43 -35.09 21.49 -20.26
CA ALA A 43 -33.74 21.01 -20.62
C ALA A 43 -32.91 20.64 -19.38
N ASP A 44 -32.94 21.48 -18.35
CA ASP A 44 -32.27 21.23 -17.07
C ASP A 44 -32.86 20.00 -16.34
N GLY A 45 -34.17 19.76 -16.46
CA GLY A 45 -34.81 18.54 -15.96
C GLY A 45 -34.35 17.26 -16.66
N PHE A 46 -34.08 17.32 -17.98
CA PHE A 46 -33.51 16.21 -18.76
C PHE A 46 -32.02 16.00 -18.48
N ASN A 47 -31.26 17.07 -18.21
CA ASN A 47 -29.86 16.92 -17.79
C ASN A 47 -29.75 16.13 -16.48
N ASN A 48 -30.57 16.47 -15.48
CA ASN A 48 -30.69 15.69 -14.24
C ASN A 48 -31.04 14.20 -14.47
N LEU A 49 -31.61 13.82 -15.62
CA LEU A 49 -31.88 12.42 -15.96
C LEU A 49 -30.60 11.66 -16.36
N SER A 50 -29.66 12.32 -17.03
CA SER A 50 -28.33 11.77 -17.32
C SER A 50 -27.57 11.47 -16.02
N ASP A 51 -27.71 12.32 -15.01
CA ASP A 51 -27.07 12.12 -13.70
C ASP A 51 -27.68 10.95 -12.93
N ILE A 52 -28.98 10.69 -13.11
CA ILE A 52 -29.63 9.47 -12.60
C ILE A 52 -28.97 8.24 -13.22
N ILE A 53 -28.75 8.23 -14.55
CA ILE A 53 -28.13 7.11 -15.25
C ILE A 53 -26.70 6.88 -14.74
N SER A 54 -25.91 7.94 -14.60
CA SER A 54 -24.56 7.90 -14.02
C SER A 54 -24.57 7.31 -12.61
N ASN A 55 -25.44 7.78 -11.73
CA ASN A 55 -25.53 7.30 -10.35
C ASN A 55 -26.07 5.86 -10.27
N VAL A 56 -26.93 5.42 -11.20
CA VAL A 56 -27.38 4.02 -11.29
C VAL A 56 -26.22 3.12 -11.72
N ALA A 57 -25.42 3.53 -12.71
CA ALA A 57 -24.23 2.78 -13.11
C ALA A 57 -23.24 2.65 -11.93
N LEU A 58 -23.04 3.74 -11.18
CA LEU A 58 -22.23 3.74 -9.97
C LEU A 58 -22.78 2.79 -8.89
N LEU A 59 -24.09 2.83 -8.65
CA LEU A 59 -24.77 1.96 -7.68
C LEU A 59 -24.59 0.48 -8.01
N ILE A 60 -24.74 0.12 -9.29
CA ILE A 60 -24.49 -1.24 -9.79
C ILE A 60 -23.03 -1.62 -9.54
N GLY A 61 -22.10 -0.73 -9.87
CA GLY A 61 -20.67 -0.91 -9.62
C GLY A 61 -20.34 -1.21 -8.16
N ILE A 62 -20.87 -0.41 -7.22
CA ILE A 62 -20.70 -0.61 -5.77
C ILE A 62 -21.28 -1.96 -5.32
N ARG A 63 -22.43 -2.36 -5.86
CA ARG A 63 -23.06 -3.65 -5.53
C ARG A 63 -22.24 -4.84 -6.02
N LEU A 64 -21.69 -4.75 -7.23
CA LEU A 64 -20.81 -5.77 -7.79
C LEU A 64 -19.49 -5.83 -7.01
N ALA A 65 -18.91 -4.68 -6.64
CA ALA A 65 -17.68 -4.60 -5.86
C ALA A 65 -17.80 -5.25 -4.47
N ARG A 66 -19.01 -5.30 -3.90
CA ARG A 66 -19.29 -5.93 -2.61
C ARG A 66 -19.32 -7.46 -2.67
N GLN A 67 -19.36 -8.05 -3.87
CA GLN A 67 -19.38 -9.51 -3.99
C GLN A 67 -18.10 -10.09 -3.38
N PRO A 68 -18.22 -11.15 -2.56
CA PRO A 68 -17.05 -11.80 -1.97
C PRO A 68 -16.15 -12.39 -3.06
N ALA A 69 -14.94 -12.81 -2.67
CA ALA A 69 -14.06 -13.55 -3.57
C ALA A 69 -14.74 -14.83 -4.05
N ASP A 70 -14.60 -15.11 -5.34
CA ASP A 70 -15.07 -16.33 -5.98
C ASP A 70 -13.94 -17.04 -6.73
N ARG A 71 -14.26 -18.02 -7.57
CA ARG A 71 -13.26 -18.84 -8.26
C ARG A 71 -12.45 -18.04 -9.29
N ASP A 72 -13.10 -17.09 -9.95
CA ASP A 72 -12.53 -16.28 -11.04
C ASP A 72 -11.94 -14.96 -10.51
N HIS A 73 -12.37 -14.53 -9.32
CA HIS A 73 -11.92 -13.33 -8.62
C HIS A 73 -11.45 -13.67 -7.19
N ARG A 74 -10.26 -14.27 -7.09
CA ARG A 74 -9.67 -14.72 -5.81
C ARG A 74 -9.40 -13.60 -4.81
N PHE A 75 -9.14 -12.39 -5.29
CA PHE A 75 -8.95 -11.19 -4.48
C PHE A 75 -10.26 -10.42 -4.19
N GLY A 76 -11.40 -10.92 -4.70
CA GLY A 76 -12.69 -10.25 -4.63
C GLY A 76 -12.91 -9.25 -5.76
N HIS A 77 -14.08 -8.60 -5.72
CA HIS A 77 -14.58 -7.76 -6.80
C HIS A 77 -14.29 -6.26 -6.61
N TRP A 78 -13.46 -5.91 -5.64
CA TRP A 78 -13.25 -4.52 -5.19
C TRP A 78 -12.87 -3.54 -6.31
N LYS A 79 -12.09 -3.96 -7.31
CA LYS A 79 -11.71 -3.12 -8.48
C LYS A 79 -12.90 -2.66 -9.32
N ILE A 80 -14.06 -3.31 -9.22
CA ILE A 80 -15.27 -2.88 -9.93
C ILE A 80 -15.71 -1.49 -9.44
N GLU A 81 -15.40 -1.09 -8.20
CA GLU A 81 -15.67 0.26 -7.73
C GLU A 81 -14.89 1.32 -8.52
N ASP A 82 -13.60 1.06 -8.77
CA ASP A 82 -12.74 1.94 -9.56
C ASP A 82 -13.20 1.96 -11.02
N LEU A 83 -13.61 0.82 -11.57
CA LEU A 83 -14.18 0.73 -12.92
C LEU A 83 -15.48 1.53 -13.05
N ALA A 84 -16.37 1.46 -12.05
CA ALA A 84 -17.61 2.23 -12.05
C ALA A 84 -17.34 3.75 -11.97
N SER A 85 -16.33 4.15 -11.21
CA SER A 85 -15.85 5.53 -11.15
C SER A 85 -15.31 6.00 -12.50
N LEU A 86 -14.54 5.16 -13.18
CA LEU A 86 -14.03 5.41 -14.53
C LEU A 86 -15.18 5.57 -15.54
N VAL A 87 -16.15 4.65 -15.56
CA VAL A 87 -17.33 4.75 -16.44
C VAL A 87 -18.12 6.03 -16.17
N THR A 88 -18.32 6.38 -14.90
CA THR A 88 -19.00 7.64 -14.53
C THR A 88 -18.25 8.85 -15.08
N SER A 89 -16.91 8.88 -14.97
CA SER A 89 -16.11 9.98 -15.55
C SER A 89 -16.23 10.10 -17.07
N ILE A 90 -16.40 8.98 -17.79
CA ILE A 90 -16.60 8.98 -19.24
C ILE A 90 -17.98 9.56 -19.60
N ILE A 91 -19.02 9.22 -18.83
CA ILE A 91 -20.35 9.82 -18.99
C ILE A 91 -20.29 11.32 -18.71
N MET A 92 -19.60 11.74 -17.64
CA MET A 92 -19.40 13.16 -17.34
C MET A 92 -18.64 13.90 -18.44
N PHE A 93 -17.63 13.28 -19.07
CA PHE A 93 -16.96 13.87 -20.24
C PHE A 93 -17.93 14.08 -21.39
N TYR A 94 -18.75 13.09 -21.70
CA TYR A 94 -19.75 13.20 -22.76
C TYR A 94 -20.70 14.37 -22.49
N VAL A 95 -21.27 14.46 -21.29
CA VAL A 95 -22.13 15.58 -20.88
C VAL A 95 -21.39 16.92 -20.94
N GLY A 96 -20.15 16.98 -20.45
CA GLY A 96 -19.33 18.19 -20.50
C GLY A 96 -19.02 18.66 -21.92
N PHE A 97 -18.75 17.74 -22.86
CA PHE A 97 -18.54 18.07 -24.26
C PHE A 97 -19.83 18.50 -24.97
N ASP A 98 -20.97 17.92 -24.62
CA ASP A 98 -22.27 18.32 -25.14
C ASP A 98 -22.62 19.76 -24.70
N VAL A 99 -22.43 20.07 -23.41
CA VAL A 99 -22.59 21.43 -22.87
C VAL A 99 -21.60 22.41 -23.52
N LEU A 100 -20.35 21.99 -23.77
CA LEU A 100 -19.37 22.82 -24.48
C LEU A 100 -19.85 23.14 -25.89
N ARG A 101 -20.31 22.13 -26.62
CA ARG A 101 -20.81 22.28 -27.98
C ARG A 101 -22.00 23.25 -28.01
N ASP A 102 -22.97 23.08 -27.13
CA ASP A 102 -24.14 23.95 -27.01
C ASP A 102 -23.74 25.39 -26.68
N THR A 103 -22.78 25.56 -25.76
CA THR A 103 -22.24 26.88 -25.40
C THR A 103 -21.59 27.56 -26.59
N VAL A 104 -20.74 26.86 -27.34
CA VAL A 104 -20.10 27.39 -28.55
C VAL A 104 -21.13 27.73 -29.63
N GLN A 105 -22.13 26.87 -29.83
CA GLN A 105 -23.19 27.12 -30.80
C GLN A 105 -24.00 28.38 -30.45
N LYS A 106 -24.41 28.55 -29.18
CA LYS A 106 -25.11 29.76 -28.70
C LYS A 106 -24.29 31.03 -28.88
N ILE A 107 -22.98 30.97 -28.61
CA ILE A 107 -22.07 32.10 -28.82
C ILE A 107 -21.99 32.48 -30.31
N LEU A 108 -21.89 31.49 -31.20
CA LEU A 108 -21.80 31.70 -32.65
C LEU A 108 -23.12 32.19 -33.27
N SER A 109 -24.26 31.65 -32.83
CA SER A 109 -25.58 32.01 -33.35
C SER A 109 -26.10 33.35 -32.82
N ARG A 110 -25.45 33.92 -31.79
CA ARG A 110 -25.93 35.09 -31.03
C ARG A 110 -27.36 34.92 -30.51
N GLU A 111 -27.77 33.68 -30.25
CA GLU A 111 -29.05 33.40 -29.62
C GLU A 111 -29.03 33.97 -28.20
N THR A 112 -30.06 34.75 -27.89
CA THR A 112 -30.25 35.26 -26.54
C THR A 112 -31.13 34.28 -25.78
N THR A 113 -30.72 33.91 -24.58
CA THR A 113 -31.51 33.09 -23.68
C THR A 113 -32.78 33.86 -23.31
N VAL A 114 -33.93 33.23 -23.53
CA VAL A 114 -35.23 33.80 -23.13
C VAL A 114 -35.22 33.99 -21.62
N ILE A 115 -35.51 35.20 -21.17
CA ILE A 115 -35.53 35.54 -19.75
C ILE A 115 -36.62 34.71 -19.08
N ASP A 116 -36.22 33.77 -18.22
CA ASP A 116 -37.12 32.95 -17.39
C ASP A 116 -36.81 33.15 -15.90
N PRO A 117 -37.40 34.18 -15.26
CA PRO A 117 -37.15 34.48 -13.85
C PRO A 117 -37.57 33.35 -12.91
N LEU A 118 -38.55 32.54 -13.31
CA LEU A 118 -39.01 31.40 -12.51
C LEU A 118 -38.02 30.24 -12.60
N GLY A 119 -37.47 29.99 -13.79
CA GLY A 119 -36.38 29.03 -14.00
C GLY A 119 -35.14 29.34 -13.14
N ALA A 120 -34.78 30.62 -12.97
CA ALA A 120 -33.69 31.02 -12.08
C ALA A 120 -33.98 30.70 -10.60
N ILE A 121 -35.20 30.94 -10.12
CA ILE A 121 -35.58 30.62 -8.73
C ILE A 121 -35.55 29.10 -8.50
N VAL A 122 -36.09 28.33 -9.44
CA VAL A 122 -36.07 26.85 -9.35
C VAL A 122 -34.64 26.32 -9.45
N GLY A 123 -33.79 26.93 -10.28
CA GLY A 123 -32.35 26.62 -10.37
C GLY A 123 -31.62 26.82 -9.05
N VAL A 124 -31.83 27.97 -8.37
CA VAL A 124 -31.28 28.21 -7.02
C VAL A 124 -31.81 27.19 -6.01
N GLY A 125 -33.10 26.88 -6.03
CA GLY A 125 -33.69 25.85 -5.16
C GLY A 125 -33.07 24.47 -5.38
N SER A 126 -32.88 24.07 -6.64
CA SER A 126 -32.20 22.83 -7.03
C SER A 126 -30.75 22.82 -6.55
N ALA A 127 -30.03 23.93 -6.70
CA ALA A 127 -28.66 24.05 -6.23
C ALA A 127 -28.55 23.87 -4.71
N LEU A 128 -29.47 24.42 -3.92
CA LEU A 128 -29.49 24.25 -2.47
C LEU A 128 -29.70 22.80 -2.05
N VAL A 129 -30.63 22.09 -2.72
CA VAL A 129 -30.88 20.66 -2.48
C VAL A 129 -29.62 19.85 -2.83
N MET A 130 -29.04 20.07 -4.01
CA MET A 130 -27.84 19.35 -4.44
C MET A 130 -26.62 19.67 -3.58
N PHE A 131 -26.52 20.88 -3.04
CA PHE A 131 -25.45 21.24 -2.11
C PHE A 131 -25.58 20.47 -0.78
N ALA A 132 -26.80 20.31 -0.26
CA ALA A 132 -27.04 19.49 0.91
C ALA A 132 -26.68 18.01 0.65
N VAL A 133 -27.05 17.47 -0.51
CA VAL A 133 -26.70 16.10 -0.93
C VAL A 133 -25.18 15.96 -1.08
N TYR A 134 -24.50 16.94 -1.68
CA TYR A 134 -23.05 16.99 -1.80
C TYR A 134 -22.37 16.89 -0.42
N LEU A 135 -22.75 17.73 0.54
CA LEU A 135 -22.14 17.73 1.88
C LEU A 135 -22.33 16.38 2.57
N HIS A 136 -23.53 15.79 2.44
CA HIS A 136 -23.82 14.47 2.99
C HIS A 136 -22.97 13.38 2.35
N ASN A 137 -22.95 13.32 1.02
CA ASN A 137 -22.22 12.30 0.28
C ASN A 137 -20.71 12.46 0.38
N ARG A 138 -20.17 13.68 0.43
CA ARG A 138 -18.75 13.93 0.70
C ARG A 138 -18.33 13.41 2.06
N THR A 139 -19.19 13.57 3.06
CA THR A 139 -18.95 13.05 4.41
C THR A 139 -19.01 11.52 4.43
N LEU A 140 -20.00 10.92 3.77
CA LEU A 140 -20.12 9.47 3.64
C LEU A 140 -18.96 8.87 2.84
N ALA A 141 -18.55 9.48 1.73
CA ALA A 141 -17.43 9.05 0.91
C ALA A 141 -16.13 8.99 1.71
N LYS A 142 -15.84 10.02 2.52
CA LYS A 142 -14.68 10.04 3.42
C LYS A 142 -14.76 8.96 4.49
N LYS A 143 -15.93 8.74 5.08
CA LYS A 143 -16.13 7.69 6.11
C LYS A 143 -15.97 6.29 5.53
N ALA A 144 -16.51 6.07 4.33
CA ALA A 144 -16.45 4.80 3.61
C ALA A 144 -15.11 4.58 2.90
N GLN A 145 -14.28 5.62 2.73
CA GLN A 145 -13.10 5.61 1.85
C GLN A 145 -13.45 5.18 0.42
N SER A 146 -14.66 5.53 -0.04
CA SER A 146 -15.19 5.10 -1.34
C SER A 146 -14.85 6.11 -2.42
N LYS A 147 -14.09 5.68 -3.43
CA LYS A 147 -13.76 6.49 -4.60
C LYS A 147 -14.98 6.70 -5.48
N ALA A 148 -15.81 5.67 -5.63
CA ALA A 148 -17.08 5.75 -6.35
C ALA A 148 -18.01 6.81 -5.76
N LEU A 149 -18.30 6.75 -4.45
CA LEU A 149 -19.16 7.75 -3.83
C LEU A 149 -18.53 9.15 -3.84
N ASN A 150 -17.20 9.24 -3.77
CA ASN A 150 -16.50 10.51 -3.90
C ASN A 150 -16.67 11.13 -5.29
N ALA A 151 -16.63 10.31 -6.35
CA ALA A 151 -16.92 10.74 -7.72
C ALA A 151 -18.35 11.28 -7.82
N ALA A 152 -19.36 10.55 -7.31
CA ALA A 152 -20.74 11.05 -7.25
C ALA A 152 -20.88 12.34 -6.43
N ALA A 153 -20.13 12.49 -5.33
CA ALA A 153 -20.15 13.75 -4.58
C ALA A 153 -19.56 14.92 -5.40
N LYS A 154 -18.46 14.70 -6.13
CA LYS A 154 -17.90 15.73 -7.02
C LYS A 154 -18.86 16.09 -8.16
N ASP A 155 -19.57 15.10 -8.70
CA ASP A 155 -20.63 15.28 -9.70
C ASP A 155 -21.78 16.14 -9.17
N ASN A 156 -22.31 15.79 -7.98
CA ASN A 156 -23.32 16.60 -7.28
C ASN A 156 -22.87 18.07 -7.08
N LEU A 157 -21.58 18.30 -6.79
CA LEU A 157 -21.04 19.66 -6.66
C LEU A 157 -20.99 20.38 -8.01
N SER A 158 -20.64 19.66 -9.08
CA SER A 158 -20.68 20.19 -10.44
C SER A 158 -22.07 20.74 -10.78
N ASP A 159 -23.13 20.02 -10.41
CA ASP A 159 -24.50 20.49 -10.62
C ASP A 159 -24.92 21.69 -9.78
N VAL A 160 -24.39 21.81 -8.57
CA VAL A 160 -24.58 23.04 -7.77
C VAL A 160 -24.00 24.23 -8.52
N VAL A 161 -22.78 24.08 -9.04
CA VAL A 161 -22.10 25.13 -9.81
C VAL A 161 -22.86 25.44 -11.10
N THR A 162 -23.31 24.42 -11.83
CA THR A 162 -24.13 24.57 -13.04
C THR A 162 -25.44 25.30 -12.74
N SER A 163 -26.20 24.84 -11.74
CA SER A 163 -27.52 25.40 -11.39
C SER A 163 -27.41 26.84 -10.89
N LEU A 164 -26.42 27.16 -10.06
CA LEU A 164 -26.17 28.53 -9.60
C LEU A 164 -25.69 29.42 -10.76
N GLY A 165 -24.77 28.93 -11.58
CA GLY A 165 -24.27 29.68 -12.72
C GLY A 165 -25.37 30.01 -13.71
N THR A 166 -26.21 29.03 -14.08
CA THR A 166 -27.40 29.28 -14.93
C THR A 166 -28.34 30.30 -14.29
N SER A 167 -28.56 30.25 -12.98
CA SER A 167 -29.40 31.23 -12.27
C SER A 167 -28.82 32.64 -12.31
N VAL A 168 -27.50 32.77 -12.13
CA VAL A 168 -26.78 34.05 -12.26
C VAL A 168 -26.83 34.57 -13.69
N ALA A 169 -26.67 33.70 -14.67
CA ALA A 169 -26.75 34.04 -16.09
C ALA A 169 -28.13 34.60 -16.47
N ILE A 170 -29.22 33.93 -16.04
CA ILE A 170 -30.59 34.41 -16.24
C ILE A 170 -30.80 35.77 -15.57
N GLY A 171 -30.33 35.93 -14.32
CA GLY A 171 -30.42 37.19 -13.59
C GLY A 171 -29.65 38.34 -14.27
N ALA A 172 -28.47 38.07 -14.79
CA ALA A 172 -27.66 39.04 -15.51
C ALA A 172 -28.28 39.40 -16.88
N SER A 173 -28.86 38.43 -17.58
CA SER A 173 -29.62 38.65 -18.82
C SER A 173 -30.82 39.57 -18.59
N ALA A 174 -31.53 39.39 -17.46
CA ALA A 174 -32.62 40.28 -17.05
C ALA A 174 -32.16 41.73 -16.78
N LEU A 175 -30.89 41.95 -16.44
CA LEU A 175 -30.26 43.26 -16.26
C LEU A 175 -29.63 43.82 -17.56
N ASN A 176 -29.91 43.23 -18.73
CA ASN A 176 -29.32 43.55 -20.04
C ASN A 176 -27.80 43.31 -20.15
N TYR A 177 -27.26 42.32 -19.43
CA TYR A 177 -25.86 41.88 -19.56
C TYR A 177 -25.75 40.45 -20.15
N PRO A 178 -26.10 40.23 -21.44
CA PRO A 178 -26.13 38.91 -22.07
C PRO A 178 -24.73 38.26 -22.21
N ILE A 179 -23.66 39.05 -22.16
CA ILE A 179 -22.27 38.53 -22.20
C ILE A 179 -21.98 37.68 -20.96
N VAL A 180 -22.65 37.93 -19.82
CA VAL A 180 -22.43 37.20 -18.57
C VAL A 180 -22.87 35.74 -18.72
N ASP A 181 -23.96 35.47 -19.45
CA ASP A 181 -24.44 34.10 -19.73
C ASP A 181 -23.35 33.27 -20.43
N GLN A 182 -22.72 33.84 -21.45
CA GLN A 182 -21.66 33.19 -22.22
C GLN A 182 -20.41 32.92 -21.36
N LEU A 183 -19.99 33.89 -20.53
CA LEU A 183 -18.85 33.71 -19.63
C LEU A 183 -19.11 32.64 -18.57
N VAL A 184 -20.30 32.64 -17.98
CA VAL A 184 -20.69 31.67 -16.96
C VAL A 184 -20.76 30.27 -17.56
N ALA A 185 -21.34 30.10 -18.74
CA ALA A 185 -21.39 28.81 -19.44
C ALA A 185 -19.98 28.24 -19.74
N ILE A 186 -19.02 29.08 -20.15
CA ILE A 186 -17.62 28.66 -20.34
C ILE A 186 -17.00 28.18 -19.03
N VAL A 187 -17.20 28.92 -17.93
CA VAL A 187 -16.66 28.55 -16.60
C VAL A 187 -17.24 27.25 -16.09
N ILE A 188 -18.56 27.07 -16.20
CA ILE A 188 -19.25 25.82 -15.82
C ILE A 188 -18.69 24.64 -16.62
N THR A 189 -18.60 24.79 -17.95
CA THR A 189 -18.11 23.73 -18.83
C THR A 189 -16.69 23.30 -18.46
N PHE A 190 -15.80 24.27 -18.20
CA PHE A 190 -14.45 23.99 -17.74
C PHE A 190 -14.44 23.22 -16.41
N PHE A 191 -15.29 23.61 -15.45
CA PHE A 191 -15.40 22.93 -14.16
C PHE A 191 -15.87 21.47 -14.28
N ILE A 192 -16.87 21.21 -15.13
CA ILE A 192 -17.37 19.86 -15.43
C ILE A 192 -16.24 19.00 -16.01
N LEU A 193 -15.59 19.47 -17.09
CA LEU A 193 -14.53 18.73 -17.78
C LEU A 193 -13.32 18.49 -16.89
N LYS A 194 -12.93 19.48 -16.06
CA LYS A 194 -11.83 19.33 -15.09
C LYS A 194 -12.17 18.27 -14.04
N THR A 195 -13.40 18.26 -13.54
CA THR A 195 -13.86 17.28 -12.55
C THR A 195 -13.89 15.87 -13.14
N ALA A 196 -14.40 15.71 -14.36
CA ALA A 196 -14.38 14.45 -15.09
C ALA A 196 -12.93 13.94 -15.29
N TYR A 197 -12.01 14.83 -15.70
CA TYR A 197 -10.59 14.52 -15.86
C TYR A 197 -9.93 14.05 -14.57
N ASP A 198 -10.20 14.72 -13.44
CA ASP A 198 -9.63 14.32 -12.15
C ASP A 198 -10.10 12.93 -11.73
N ILE A 199 -11.39 12.63 -11.90
CA ILE A 199 -11.93 11.29 -11.59
C ILE A 199 -11.35 10.25 -12.54
N PHE A 200 -11.21 10.57 -13.82
CA PHE A 200 -10.64 9.68 -14.83
C PHE A 200 -9.20 9.29 -14.51
N ILE A 201 -8.34 10.28 -14.20
CA ILE A 201 -6.94 10.04 -13.85
C ILE A 201 -6.82 9.27 -12.53
N GLU A 202 -7.59 9.65 -11.50
CA GLU A 202 -7.61 8.96 -10.21
C GLU A 202 -8.03 7.48 -10.35
N SER A 203 -9.07 7.21 -11.16
CA SER A 203 -9.57 5.85 -11.40
C SER A 203 -8.60 5.04 -12.27
N SER A 204 -8.04 5.65 -13.32
CA SER A 204 -7.07 5.00 -14.20
C SER A 204 -5.78 4.64 -13.45
N PHE A 205 -5.29 5.55 -12.61
CA PHE A 205 -4.13 5.31 -11.74
C PHE A 205 -4.38 4.14 -10.79
N SER A 206 -5.56 4.04 -10.19
CA SER A 206 -5.94 2.89 -9.33
C SER A 206 -5.99 1.58 -10.13
N LEU A 207 -6.64 1.60 -11.30
CA LEU A 207 -6.82 0.40 -12.13
C LEU A 207 -5.50 -0.14 -12.69
N SER A 208 -4.54 0.75 -12.98
CA SER A 208 -3.19 0.40 -13.43
C SER A 208 -2.25 -0.04 -12.30
N ASP A 209 -2.78 -0.28 -11.09
CA ASP A 209 -2.00 -0.61 -9.88
C ASP A 209 -1.02 0.51 -9.46
N GLY A 210 -1.33 1.76 -9.79
CA GLY A 210 -0.62 2.93 -9.27
C GLY A 210 -0.79 3.07 -7.76
N PHE A 211 0.28 3.50 -7.08
CA PHE A 211 0.31 3.60 -5.63
C PHE A 211 1.11 4.82 -5.16
N ASP A 212 0.77 5.33 -3.97
CA ASP A 212 1.41 6.50 -3.37
C ASP A 212 2.78 6.13 -2.79
N GLU A 213 3.85 6.63 -3.41
CA GLU A 213 5.24 6.39 -2.96
C GLU A 213 5.50 6.92 -1.55
N SER A 214 4.83 8.01 -1.13
CA SER A 214 5.01 8.57 0.20
C SER A 214 4.50 7.65 1.32
N LEU A 215 3.55 6.75 1.00
CA LEU A 215 3.13 5.69 1.91
C LEU A 215 4.17 4.57 1.98
N LEU A 216 4.77 4.19 0.84
CA LEU A 216 5.82 3.17 0.81
C LEU A 216 7.05 3.59 1.62
N ASP A 217 7.41 4.87 1.63
CA ASP A 217 8.49 5.39 2.47
C ASP A 217 8.17 5.26 3.96
N LYS A 218 6.92 5.53 4.36
CA LYS A 218 6.46 5.36 5.74
C LYS A 218 6.45 3.89 6.17
N TYR A 219 6.04 2.99 5.28
CA TYR A 219 6.07 1.54 5.55
C TYR A 219 7.50 1.06 5.73
N LYS A 220 8.40 1.45 4.82
CA LYS A 220 9.83 1.15 4.91
C LYS A 220 10.43 1.59 6.24
N ALA A 221 10.18 2.85 6.62
CA ALA A 221 10.70 3.40 7.86
C ALA A 221 10.23 2.58 9.07
N ALA A 222 8.93 2.23 9.13
CA ALA A 222 8.38 1.44 10.22
C ALA A 222 8.89 -0.01 10.24
N ILE A 223 9.07 -0.64 9.06
CA ILE A 223 9.61 -2.01 8.97
C ILE A 223 11.06 -2.07 9.44
N LEU A 224 11.86 -1.04 9.13
CA LEU A 224 13.27 -0.95 9.56
C LEU A 224 13.44 -0.68 11.07
N GLU A 225 12.37 -0.31 11.78
CA GLU A 225 12.38 -0.22 13.26
C GLU A 225 12.36 -1.62 13.91
N LEU A 226 11.96 -2.66 13.18
CA LEU A 226 11.89 -4.03 13.72
C LEU A 226 13.29 -4.66 13.80
N PRO A 227 13.62 -5.31 14.94
CA PRO A 227 14.91 -5.97 15.08
C PRO A 227 15.04 -7.12 14.06
N LYS A 228 16.27 -7.41 13.64
CA LYS A 228 16.63 -8.49 12.69
C LYS A 228 16.19 -8.26 11.23
N VAL A 229 15.47 -7.19 10.92
CA VAL A 229 15.28 -6.73 9.53
C VAL A 229 16.45 -5.84 9.15
N SER A 230 17.30 -6.32 8.24
CA SER A 230 18.51 -5.61 7.80
C SER A 230 18.19 -4.56 6.74
N ARG A 231 17.29 -4.89 5.81
CA ARG A 231 16.94 -4.01 4.69
C ARG A 231 15.55 -4.31 4.17
N VAL A 232 14.86 -3.29 3.67
CA VAL A 232 13.69 -3.45 2.80
C VAL A 232 14.17 -3.29 1.36
N LYS A 233 14.24 -4.41 0.63
CA LYS A 233 14.81 -4.46 -0.72
C LYS A 233 13.87 -3.87 -1.76
N SER A 234 12.59 -4.24 -1.70
CA SER A 234 11.56 -3.72 -2.60
C SER A 234 10.20 -3.73 -1.94
N GLN A 235 9.32 -2.85 -2.40
CA GLN A 235 7.93 -2.75 -1.99
C GLN A 235 7.07 -2.51 -3.22
N ARG A 236 5.90 -3.14 -3.28
CA ARG A 236 4.90 -2.91 -4.32
C ARG A 236 3.54 -2.79 -3.65
N GLY A 237 3.03 -1.57 -3.58
CA GLY A 237 1.67 -1.32 -3.11
C GLY A 237 0.70 -1.31 -4.29
N ARG A 238 -0.56 -1.68 -4.03
CA ARG A 238 -1.68 -1.50 -4.95
C ARG A 238 -2.97 -1.32 -4.18
N THR A 239 -3.97 -0.75 -4.84
CA THR A 239 -5.28 -0.48 -4.22
C THR A 239 -6.36 -1.28 -4.92
N TYR A 240 -7.23 -1.90 -4.12
CA TYR A 240 -8.44 -2.57 -4.56
C TYR A 240 -9.63 -1.85 -3.92
N GLY A 241 -10.18 -0.84 -4.60
CA GLY A 241 -11.18 0.06 -4.03
C GLY A 241 -10.65 0.86 -2.84
N SER A 242 -11.05 0.48 -1.62
CA SER A 242 -10.58 1.08 -0.35
C SER A 242 -9.55 0.24 0.40
N ASN A 243 -9.19 -0.94 -0.13
CA ASN A 243 -8.26 -1.86 0.52
C ASN A 243 -6.86 -1.72 -0.10
N ILE A 244 -5.84 -1.59 0.75
CA ILE A 244 -4.43 -1.55 0.33
C ILE A 244 -3.85 -2.95 0.41
N TYR A 245 -3.21 -3.37 -0.68
CA TYR A 245 -2.44 -4.62 -0.76
C TYR A 245 -0.97 -4.27 -0.93
N LEU A 246 -0.09 -4.97 -0.22
CA LEU A 246 1.32 -4.68 -0.20
C LEU A 246 2.15 -5.95 -0.35
N ASP A 247 3.00 -6.00 -1.36
CA ASP A 247 4.08 -6.99 -1.41
C ASP A 247 5.36 -6.32 -0.90
N VAL A 248 6.08 -6.96 0.02
CA VAL A 248 7.35 -6.46 0.54
C VAL A 248 8.41 -7.54 0.51
N VAL A 249 9.61 -7.18 0.07
CA VAL A 249 10.80 -8.03 0.16
C VAL A 249 11.71 -7.46 1.24
N ILE A 250 11.92 -8.25 2.30
CA ILE A 250 12.82 -7.91 3.39
C ILE A 250 14.06 -8.79 3.37
N GLU A 251 15.20 -8.22 3.75
CA GLU A 251 16.44 -8.95 3.95
C GLU A 251 16.73 -9.11 5.42
N MET A 252 17.14 -10.32 5.77
CA MET A 252 17.38 -10.73 7.15
C MET A 252 18.66 -11.58 7.22
N ASN A 253 19.20 -11.73 8.42
CA ASN A 253 20.41 -12.54 8.60
C ASN A 253 20.18 -13.99 8.10
N PRO A 254 21.03 -14.54 7.20
CA PRO A 254 20.90 -15.90 6.68
C PRO A 254 20.96 -17.00 7.75
N ASP A 255 21.46 -16.67 8.93
CA ASP A 255 21.57 -17.59 10.06
C ASP A 255 20.26 -17.81 10.83
N LEU A 256 19.21 -17.03 10.54
CA LEU A 256 17.91 -17.22 11.17
C LEU A 256 17.26 -18.50 10.67
N SER A 257 16.65 -19.24 11.60
CA SER A 257 15.81 -20.37 11.21
C SER A 257 14.55 -19.89 10.47
N VAL A 258 13.95 -20.76 9.67
CA VAL A 258 12.67 -20.47 8.99
C VAL A 258 11.59 -20.04 10.00
N TYR A 259 11.58 -20.66 11.19
CA TYR A 259 10.66 -20.31 12.27
C TYR A 259 10.86 -18.89 12.78
N GLU A 260 12.10 -18.49 13.05
CA GLU A 260 12.41 -17.14 13.53
C GLU A 260 12.09 -16.08 12.47
N SER A 261 12.48 -16.33 11.21
CA SER A 261 12.18 -15.43 10.11
C SER A 261 10.67 -15.28 9.92
N HIS A 262 9.91 -16.37 10.02
CA HIS A 262 8.44 -16.32 9.92
C HIS A 262 7.81 -15.50 11.05
N ALA A 263 8.25 -15.66 12.30
CA ALA A 263 7.74 -14.86 13.41
C ALA A 263 7.91 -13.35 13.19
N ILE A 264 9.03 -12.95 12.56
CA ILE A 264 9.30 -11.55 12.22
C ILE A 264 8.40 -11.09 11.05
N THR A 265 8.12 -11.95 10.07
CA THR A 265 7.14 -11.63 9.03
C THR A 265 5.74 -11.38 9.61
N GLU A 266 5.28 -12.17 10.59
CA GLU A 266 4.01 -11.93 11.28
C GLU A 266 4.00 -10.58 12.01
N GLU A 267 5.13 -10.19 12.61
CA GLU A 267 5.28 -8.89 13.27
C GLU A 267 5.22 -7.73 12.28
N VAL A 268 5.88 -7.85 11.12
CA VAL A 268 5.78 -6.91 10.00
C VAL A 268 4.33 -6.76 9.54
N GLU A 269 3.63 -7.88 9.33
CA GLU A 269 2.23 -7.85 8.91
C GLU A 269 1.33 -7.14 9.94
N ARG A 270 1.48 -7.49 11.21
CA ARG A 270 0.70 -6.89 12.30
C ARG A 270 0.94 -5.38 12.39
N LEU A 271 2.21 -4.96 12.35
CA LEU A 271 2.60 -3.55 12.35
C LEU A 271 1.91 -2.78 11.21
N LEU A 272 1.94 -3.32 9.99
CA LEU A 272 1.38 -2.66 8.81
C LEU A 272 -0.16 -2.64 8.82
N LYS A 273 -0.79 -3.74 9.28
CA LYS A 273 -2.25 -3.82 9.47
C LYS A 273 -2.74 -2.82 10.52
N GLU A 274 -2.07 -2.73 11.67
CA GLU A 274 -2.53 -1.91 12.80
C GLU A 274 -2.19 -0.42 12.65
N LYS A 275 -0.95 -0.10 12.27
CA LYS A 275 -0.47 1.29 12.21
C LYS A 275 -0.91 2.02 10.94
N PHE A 276 -0.99 1.29 9.82
CA PHE A 276 -1.25 1.89 8.51
C PHE A 276 -2.54 1.42 7.84
N GLY A 277 -3.24 0.43 8.42
CA GLY A 277 -4.50 -0.05 7.86
C GLY A 277 -4.34 -0.81 6.54
N VAL A 278 -3.16 -1.39 6.28
CA VAL A 278 -2.94 -2.25 5.12
C VAL A 278 -3.83 -3.48 5.25
N PHE A 279 -4.56 -3.83 4.19
CA PHE A 279 -5.58 -4.87 4.24
C PHE A 279 -4.96 -6.27 4.15
N ASP A 280 -4.02 -6.45 3.22
CA ASP A 280 -3.34 -7.71 2.97
C ASP A 280 -1.87 -7.46 2.63
N ILE A 281 -0.97 -8.28 3.19
CA ILE A 281 0.47 -8.13 3.02
C ILE A 281 1.06 -9.49 2.66
N ASP A 282 1.92 -9.51 1.64
CA ASP A 282 2.79 -10.64 1.33
C ASP A 282 4.24 -10.25 1.65
N VAL A 283 4.86 -10.97 2.58
CA VAL A 283 6.24 -10.72 3.01
C VAL A 283 7.16 -11.82 2.47
N HIS A 284 7.99 -11.46 1.50
CA HIS A 284 9.06 -12.32 1.02
C HIS A 284 10.35 -12.05 1.78
N VAL A 285 10.97 -13.11 2.33
CA VAL A 285 12.23 -13.02 3.05
C VAL A 285 13.37 -13.47 2.15
N GLU A 286 14.36 -12.60 1.98
CA GLU A 286 15.63 -12.93 1.36
C GLU A 286 16.77 -12.91 2.39
N PRO A 287 17.81 -13.75 2.23
CA PRO A 287 19.01 -13.63 3.04
C PRO A 287 19.77 -12.36 2.67
N SER A 288 20.21 -11.61 3.68
CA SER A 288 21.19 -10.54 3.47
C SER A 288 22.54 -11.12 3.03
N SER A 289 23.39 -10.28 2.43
CA SER A 289 24.77 -10.66 2.16
C SER A 289 25.45 -11.16 3.42
N ILE A 290 26.18 -12.28 3.30
CA ILE A 290 27.05 -12.78 4.35
C ILE A 290 28.13 -11.71 4.59
N PRO A 291 28.31 -11.21 5.82
CA PRO A 291 29.39 -10.28 6.16
C PRO A 291 30.75 -10.79 5.67
N GLU A 292 31.66 -9.90 5.25
CA GLU A 292 32.98 -10.32 4.75
C GLU A 292 33.73 -11.20 5.76
N ASP A 293 33.61 -10.91 7.06
CA ASP A 293 34.27 -11.69 8.12
C ASP A 293 33.67 -13.10 8.33
N GLU A 294 32.60 -13.42 7.62
CA GLU A 294 31.94 -14.73 7.59
C GLU A 294 32.22 -15.53 6.31
N ILE A 295 32.92 -14.95 5.33
CA ILE A 295 33.46 -15.70 4.19
C ILE A 295 34.41 -16.77 4.72
N LEU A 296 34.34 -17.99 4.19
CA LEU A 296 35.04 -19.15 4.75
C LEU A 296 36.56 -18.91 4.95
N ASP A 297 37.21 -18.24 4.01
CA ASP A 297 38.64 -17.91 4.11
C ASP A 297 38.94 -16.94 5.26
N ASN A 298 38.06 -15.95 5.49
CA ASN A 298 38.19 -15.01 6.59
C ASN A 298 37.87 -15.67 7.93
N VAL A 299 36.87 -16.55 7.97
CA VAL A 299 36.56 -17.38 9.14
C VAL A 299 37.74 -18.30 9.46
N LEU A 300 38.39 -18.88 8.45
CA LEU A 300 39.60 -19.70 8.64
C LEU A 300 40.69 -18.90 9.34
N LEU A 301 41.00 -17.69 8.84
CA LEU A 301 42.01 -16.82 9.45
C LEU A 301 41.62 -16.43 10.89
N LYS A 302 40.36 -16.04 11.09
CA LYS A 302 39.81 -15.65 12.41
C LYS A 302 39.91 -16.78 13.42
N LEU A 303 39.46 -17.98 13.06
CA LEU A 303 39.49 -19.14 13.94
C LEU A 303 40.91 -19.65 14.16
N LYS A 304 41.81 -19.55 13.17
CA LYS A 304 43.24 -19.81 13.38
C LYS A 304 43.83 -18.88 14.43
N THR A 305 43.55 -17.58 14.36
CA THR A 305 43.99 -16.63 15.39
C THR A 305 43.39 -16.95 16.76
N TYR A 306 42.14 -17.41 16.84
CA TYR A 306 41.53 -17.82 18.11
C TYR A 306 42.17 -19.10 18.67
N GLU A 307 42.53 -20.06 17.82
CA GLU A 307 43.32 -21.22 18.21
C GLU A 307 44.71 -20.84 18.74
N GLU A 308 45.40 -19.91 18.08
CA GLU A 308 46.71 -19.40 18.54
C GLU A 308 46.59 -18.69 19.91
N ARG A 309 45.52 -17.93 20.14
CA ARG A 309 45.25 -17.29 21.44
C ARG A 309 44.97 -18.31 22.54
N LEU A 310 44.15 -19.32 22.25
CA LEU A 310 43.88 -20.41 23.19
C LEU A 310 45.16 -21.21 23.50
N GLN A 311 46.04 -21.43 22.53
CA GLN A 311 47.34 -22.05 22.76
C GLN A 311 48.27 -21.17 23.62
N ALA A 312 48.22 -19.84 23.42
CA ALA A 312 48.92 -18.86 24.24
C ALA A 312 48.26 -18.61 25.61
N GLN A 313 47.26 -19.41 25.99
CA GLN A 313 46.48 -19.31 27.23
C GLN A 313 45.74 -17.98 27.41
N GLN A 314 45.34 -17.36 26.31
CA GLN A 314 44.60 -16.10 26.30
C GLN A 314 43.11 -16.35 26.04
N GLU A 315 42.26 -15.51 26.64
CA GLU A 315 40.84 -15.42 26.29
C GLU A 315 40.03 -16.73 26.48
N TYR A 316 40.45 -17.65 27.36
CA TYR A 316 39.67 -18.89 27.63
C TYR A 316 38.23 -18.62 28.10
N SER A 317 38.01 -17.56 28.88
CA SER A 317 36.68 -17.22 29.40
C SER A 317 35.70 -16.84 28.29
N THR A 318 36.20 -16.23 27.22
CA THR A 318 35.40 -15.73 26.09
C THR A 318 35.34 -16.73 24.93
N LEU A 319 36.47 -17.35 24.58
CA LEU A 319 36.60 -18.21 23.40
C LEU A 319 36.18 -19.66 23.65
N LEU A 320 36.17 -20.16 24.90
CA LEU A 320 35.57 -21.46 25.22
C LEU A 320 34.11 -21.30 25.60
N ALA A 321 33.24 -22.13 25.02
CA ALA A 321 31.85 -22.22 25.44
C ALA A 321 31.76 -22.78 26.87
N ASP A 322 30.69 -22.45 27.58
CA ASP A 322 30.52 -22.91 28.98
C ASP A 322 30.37 -24.43 29.08
N ASN A 323 29.87 -25.07 28.02
CA ASN A 323 29.77 -26.53 27.89
C ASN A 323 30.95 -27.15 27.12
N PHE A 324 32.13 -26.51 27.12
CA PHE A 324 33.29 -27.01 26.42
C PHE A 324 33.82 -28.34 26.98
N THR A 325 34.18 -29.26 26.08
CA THR A 325 34.81 -30.54 26.42
C THR A 325 36.09 -30.75 25.61
N LEU A 326 37.18 -31.08 26.30
CA LEU A 326 38.43 -31.57 25.74
C LEU A 326 38.53 -33.08 25.96
N ILE A 327 38.88 -33.84 24.92
CA ILE A 327 39.29 -35.24 25.02
C ILE A 327 40.76 -35.34 24.64
N ASN A 328 41.61 -35.77 25.58
CA ASN A 328 43.03 -35.97 25.31
C ASN A 328 43.30 -37.28 24.55
N GLU A 329 44.56 -37.53 24.19
CA GLU A 329 44.97 -38.73 23.44
C GLU A 329 44.71 -40.06 24.18
N PHE A 330 44.57 -40.00 25.51
CA PHE A 330 44.25 -41.15 26.36
C PHE A 330 42.74 -41.34 26.59
N GLY A 331 41.90 -40.50 25.96
CA GLY A 331 40.45 -40.53 26.11
C GLY A 331 39.93 -39.94 27.42
N GLN A 332 40.75 -39.18 28.16
CA GLN A 332 40.29 -38.48 29.37
C GLN A 332 39.62 -37.17 29.00
N GLU A 333 38.50 -36.89 29.67
CA GLU A 333 37.73 -35.67 29.48
C GLU A 333 38.21 -34.57 30.43
N SER A 334 38.21 -33.33 29.95
CA SER A 334 38.47 -32.13 30.75
C SER A 334 37.55 -31.01 30.30
N HIS A 335 37.07 -30.20 31.25
CA HIS A 335 36.15 -29.11 30.99
C HIS A 335 36.83 -27.75 31.10
N LYS A 336 36.10 -26.69 30.76
CA LYS A 336 36.60 -25.29 30.76
C LYS A 336 37.28 -24.91 32.08
N GLU A 337 36.75 -25.34 33.22
CA GLU A 337 37.28 -25.01 34.55
C GLU A 337 38.63 -25.67 34.85
N ASP A 338 38.88 -26.86 34.29
CA ASP A 338 40.11 -27.63 34.50
C ASP A 338 41.29 -27.02 33.73
N LEU A 339 41.01 -26.40 32.59
CA LEU A 339 42.03 -25.91 31.65
C LEU A 339 42.61 -24.55 32.01
N VAL A 340 41.89 -23.73 32.77
CA VAL A 340 42.37 -22.41 33.21
C VAL A 340 43.59 -22.52 34.13
N ARG A 341 43.91 -23.71 34.66
CA ARG A 341 44.95 -23.92 35.68
C ARG A 341 46.28 -24.45 35.16
N LEU A 342 46.43 -24.72 33.86
CA LEU A 342 47.63 -25.31 33.27
C LEU A 342 48.49 -24.23 32.58
N GLN A 343 49.74 -24.06 33.03
CA GLN A 343 50.74 -23.18 32.44
C GLN A 343 51.83 -24.00 31.75
N GLU A 344 51.84 -24.04 30.42
CA GLU A 344 53.04 -24.38 29.64
C GLU A 344 53.31 -23.32 28.55
N GLU A 345 54.57 -22.87 28.49
CA GLU A 345 55.04 -21.75 27.66
C GLU A 345 55.74 -22.22 26.39
N HIS A 346 55.04 -22.67 25.33
CA HIS A 346 55.67 -22.76 24.00
C HIS A 346 54.65 -22.50 22.87
N GLN A 347 54.82 -21.39 22.14
CA GLN A 347 54.11 -21.14 20.88
C GLN A 347 54.77 -21.92 19.75
N ILE A 348 54.14 -23.01 19.33
CA ILE A 348 54.57 -23.77 18.16
C ILE A 348 53.57 -23.53 17.04
N PRO A 349 54.02 -23.20 15.81
CA PRO A 349 53.14 -22.94 14.69
C PRO A 349 52.37 -24.20 14.28
N PHE A 350 51.07 -24.04 14.01
CA PHE A 350 50.22 -25.11 13.46
C PHE A 350 50.72 -25.57 12.09
N LYS A 351 50.72 -26.89 11.86
CA LYS A 351 50.92 -27.50 10.55
C LYS A 351 49.57 -28.02 10.02
N ASN A 352 49.38 -28.01 8.69
CA ASN A 352 48.19 -28.55 8.02
C ASN A 352 46.86 -28.08 8.62
N PHE A 353 46.71 -26.76 8.80
CA PHE A 353 45.49 -26.18 9.35
C PHE A 353 44.38 -26.17 8.30
N GLU A 354 43.39 -27.03 8.50
CA GLU A 354 42.25 -27.26 7.61
C GLU A 354 40.94 -26.89 8.32
N ILE A 355 39.99 -26.35 7.54
CA ILE A 355 38.64 -26.06 8.01
C ILE A 355 37.63 -26.81 7.16
N GLU A 356 36.65 -27.42 7.81
CA GLU A 356 35.50 -28.03 7.18
C GLU A 356 34.21 -27.37 7.70
N SER A 357 33.37 -26.90 6.78
CA SER A 357 32.13 -26.22 7.13
C SER A 357 31.00 -27.23 7.31
N ILE A 358 30.69 -27.58 8.57
CA ILE A 358 29.55 -28.45 8.90
C ILE A 358 28.21 -27.72 8.68
N SER A 359 28.15 -26.43 9.03
CA SER A 359 27.04 -25.51 8.72
C SER A 359 27.55 -24.07 8.72
N GLN A 360 26.70 -23.08 8.40
CA GLN A 360 27.09 -21.66 8.50
C GLN A 360 27.60 -21.31 9.91
N LYS A 361 26.91 -21.80 10.95
CA LYS A 361 27.24 -21.57 12.36
C LYS A 361 28.25 -22.54 12.97
N THR A 362 28.64 -23.61 12.28
CA THR A 362 29.51 -24.65 12.87
C THR A 362 30.64 -25.00 11.93
N LYS A 363 31.88 -24.84 12.41
CA LYS A 363 33.10 -25.19 11.68
C LYS A 363 33.87 -26.25 12.45
N LEU A 364 34.37 -27.24 11.72
CA LEU A 364 35.31 -28.22 12.20
C LEU A 364 36.70 -27.77 11.75
N ILE A 365 37.65 -27.74 12.66
CA ILE A 365 39.04 -27.38 12.37
C ILE A 365 39.90 -28.58 12.69
N ARG A 366 40.83 -28.89 11.79
CA ARG A 366 41.86 -29.90 12.02
C ARG A 366 43.24 -29.27 11.80
N TYR A 367 44.17 -29.55 12.70
CA TYR A 367 45.57 -29.14 12.55
C TYR A 367 46.51 -30.11 13.26
N GLU A 368 47.80 -30.01 12.96
CA GLU A 368 48.84 -30.83 13.56
C GLU A 368 49.74 -30.01 14.47
N LEU A 369 50.05 -30.55 15.65
CA LEU A 369 50.93 -29.97 16.66
C LEU A 369 51.62 -31.12 17.42
N HIS A 370 52.93 -31.02 17.69
CA HIS A 370 53.67 -32.05 18.46
C HIS A 370 53.48 -33.53 18.04
N ASN A 371 53.32 -33.80 16.74
CA ASN A 371 52.99 -35.15 16.24
C ASN A 371 51.63 -35.71 16.73
N GLN A 372 50.72 -34.81 17.10
CA GLN A 372 49.32 -35.07 17.40
C GLN A 372 48.44 -34.34 16.38
N VAL A 373 47.27 -34.90 16.11
CA VAL A 373 46.20 -34.30 15.32
C VAL A 373 45.20 -33.72 16.29
N HIS A 374 44.99 -32.42 16.19
CA HIS A 374 44.01 -31.67 16.95
C HIS A 374 42.77 -31.47 16.08
N THR A 375 41.60 -31.74 16.64
CA THR A 375 40.31 -31.53 15.99
C THR A 375 39.43 -30.68 16.89
N SER A 376 39.08 -29.46 16.46
CA SER A 376 38.23 -28.53 17.21
C SER A 376 36.88 -28.35 16.52
N LEU A 377 35.81 -28.34 17.29
CA LEU A 377 34.50 -27.88 16.83
C LEU A 377 34.25 -26.46 17.36
N TRP A 378 34.03 -25.53 16.43
CA TRP A 378 33.68 -24.15 16.71
C TRP A 378 32.23 -23.91 16.33
N ARG A 379 31.48 -23.25 17.23
CA ARG A 379 30.08 -22.87 16.99
C ARG A 379 29.90 -21.38 17.22
N ARG A 380 29.11 -20.76 16.35
CA ARG A 380 28.76 -19.35 16.41
C ARG A 380 27.31 -19.18 16.86
N HIS A 381 27.13 -18.39 17.91
CA HIS A 381 25.84 -17.78 18.24
C HIS A 381 25.93 -16.28 17.92
N GLU A 382 26.35 -15.44 18.86
CA GLU A 382 26.74 -14.05 18.59
C GLU A 382 28.23 -13.93 18.24
N HIS A 383 29.06 -14.77 18.88
CA HIS A 383 30.50 -14.86 18.66
C HIS A 383 30.91 -16.33 18.45
N TRP A 384 32.07 -16.55 17.84
CA TRP A 384 32.63 -17.89 17.69
C TRP A 384 33.20 -18.38 19.02
N GLN A 385 32.77 -19.56 19.44
CA GLN A 385 33.30 -20.23 20.61
C GLN A 385 33.66 -21.67 20.28
N LYS A 386 34.75 -22.16 20.87
CA LYS A 386 35.12 -23.57 20.80
C LYS A 386 34.22 -24.33 21.77
N VAL A 387 33.50 -25.32 21.26
CA VAL A 387 32.59 -26.18 22.03
C VAL A 387 33.19 -27.55 22.29
N PHE A 388 34.13 -28.00 21.45
CA PHE A 388 34.74 -29.31 21.60
C PHE A 388 36.18 -29.30 21.06
N HIS A 389 37.05 -30.08 21.69
CA HIS A 389 38.40 -30.34 21.21
C HIS A 389 38.79 -31.79 21.44
N GLN A 390 39.43 -32.42 20.46
CA GLN A 390 39.99 -33.76 20.58
C GLN A 390 41.43 -33.78 20.11
N ILE A 391 42.29 -34.41 20.91
CA ILE A 391 43.70 -34.65 20.60
C ILE A 391 43.86 -36.14 20.30
N THR A 392 44.45 -36.46 19.16
CA THR A 392 44.71 -37.85 18.75
C THR A 392 46.18 -37.99 18.37
N SER A 393 46.90 -38.98 18.89
CA SER A 393 48.30 -39.22 18.49
C SER A 393 48.37 -39.60 17.01
N LYS A 394 49.34 -39.02 16.28
CA LYS A 394 49.59 -39.39 14.88
C LYS A 394 50.32 -40.72 14.89
N GLN A 395 49.60 -41.84 14.76
CA GLN A 395 50.23 -43.15 14.63
C GLN A 395 51.18 -43.14 13.41
N GLU A 396 52.47 -43.40 13.64
CA GLU A 396 53.40 -43.75 12.57
C GLU A 396 52.85 -45.01 11.88
N LYS A 397 52.53 -44.88 10.59
CA LYS A 397 52.13 -46.01 9.76
C LYS A 397 53.35 -46.78 9.29
#